data_AF-A7HB58-F1
#
_entry.id   AF-A7HB58-F1
#
_cell.length_a   1.000
_cell.length_b   1.000
_cell.length_c   1.000
_cell.angle_alpha   90.00
_cell.angle_beta   90.00
_cell.angle_gamma   90.00
#
_symmetry.space_group_name_H-M   'P 1'
#
loop_
_entity.id
_entity.type
_entity.pdbx_description
1 polymer ?
#
loop_
_entity_poly.entity_id
_entity_poly.type
_entity_poly.pdbx_seq_one_letter_code
_entity_poly.pdbx_strand_id
1 'polypeptide(L)'
;MRGTVRPGFRSAALPWLARGRRTCRRRTSGRGRRAGGKPMWFWRRTPVTQQAAPAIDRALVDGTLVPLVERLVRLGWFSFEVEGVEHVPRAGRVVFAPNHAGWFPLDAFFLALAVRRALGAEATPYFAAADAALAAPVLGRFLSRVGALPASSFRRPERLPPEIRTVGVFPEGVDGNTKPFWEAYRMRPWKRGFVRVAAALDAPIVPVAILGGEESLPVAWTVRFLEPLLGSSVGLPVFALPLPARWKVVFHPPVTVGARGRAALVDSEYSSAVARAVQGTVQDTLDRAAANRTLAQVASLVAIARGAHLPARESEAPVESVPQRRPAARDRRARAATGRARAPSRHAGHPARSSP
;
A
#
# COMPACT_ATOMS: atom_id res chain seq x y z
N MET A 1 74.46 2.05 -4.55
CA MET A 1 74.64 3.44 -4.04
C MET A 1 73.31 3.85 -3.41
N ARG A 2 73.16 3.76 -2.08
CA ARG A 2 73.23 4.88 -1.09
C ARG A 2 72.36 6.07 -1.52
N GLY A 3 71.34 6.55 -0.80
CA GLY A 3 70.71 6.19 0.47
C GLY A 3 69.53 7.12 0.79
N THR A 4 68.66 6.69 1.72
CA THR A 4 67.92 7.39 2.81
C THR A 4 67.49 8.86 2.61
N VAL A 5 66.26 9.30 2.92
CA VAL A 5 65.64 9.43 4.28
C VAL A 5 64.12 9.70 4.18
N ARG A 6 63.33 9.09 5.09
CA ARG A 6 61.93 9.45 5.45
C ARG A 6 61.91 10.44 6.63
N PRO A 7 60.83 11.21 6.80
CA PRO A 7 60.04 11.09 8.04
C PRO A 7 58.52 11.01 7.70
N GLY A 8 57.61 10.40 8.46
CA GLY A 8 57.59 10.15 9.90
C GLY A 8 56.49 11.02 10.54
N PHE A 9 55.22 10.60 10.47
CA PHE A 9 54.17 11.14 11.34
C PHE A 9 53.50 9.95 12.06
N ARG A 10 53.82 9.82 13.34
CA ARG A 10 53.20 8.87 14.29
C ARG A 10 52.15 9.60 15.11
N SER A 11 51.10 8.84 15.46
CA SER A 11 50.06 9.14 16.43
C SER A 11 50.60 9.66 17.77
N ALA A 12 49.86 10.59 18.36
CA ALA A 12 49.88 10.86 19.79
C ALA A 12 48.46 10.68 20.34
N ALA A 13 48.19 9.47 20.83
CA ALA A 13 47.27 9.28 21.94
C ALA A 13 48.11 9.37 23.22
N LEU A 14 47.63 10.06 24.25
CA LEU A 14 48.16 9.87 25.59
C LEU A 14 47.02 9.75 26.62
N PRO A 15 47.16 8.82 27.58
CA PRO A 15 46.13 8.39 28.53
C PRO A 15 46.25 9.19 29.83
N TRP A 16 45.45 8.89 30.85
CA TRP A 16 45.91 8.60 32.23
C TRP A 16 44.68 8.32 33.12
N LEU A 17 44.61 7.05 33.55
CA LEU A 17 44.12 6.46 34.82
C LEU A 17 42.78 6.92 35.41
N ALA A 18 41.70 6.13 35.36
CA ALA A 18 41.42 4.89 36.12
C ALA A 18 41.03 5.07 37.60
N ARG A 19 39.78 4.64 37.88
CA ARG A 19 39.19 4.09 39.12
C ARG A 19 38.84 5.03 40.27
N GLY A 20 37.54 5.01 40.60
CA GLY A 20 37.03 5.36 41.92
C GLY A 20 35.52 5.14 42.01
N ARG A 21 35.08 3.92 42.36
CA ARG A 21 33.70 3.68 42.80
C ARG A 21 33.47 4.46 44.11
N ARG A 22 32.53 5.41 44.13
CA ARG A 22 31.81 5.80 45.34
C ARG A 22 30.36 6.08 44.99
N THR A 23 29.50 5.20 45.49
CA THR A 23 28.08 5.42 45.70
C THR A 23 27.89 6.62 46.61
N CYS A 24 27.16 7.64 46.17
CA CYS A 24 26.53 8.58 47.10
C CYS A 24 25.20 9.06 46.51
N ARG A 25 24.14 8.80 47.27
CA ARG A 25 22.75 9.16 47.02
C ARG A 25 22.61 10.61 46.57
N ARG A 26 21.90 10.85 45.46
CA ARG A 26 21.21 12.13 45.23
C ARG A 26 19.73 11.91 44.94
N ARG A 27 18.97 12.28 45.96
CA ARG A 27 17.58 12.78 45.98
C ARG A 27 16.82 12.73 44.66
N THR A 28 15.75 11.95 44.70
CA THR A 28 14.54 12.09 43.89
C THR A 28 14.00 13.52 43.95
N SER A 29 13.96 14.21 42.82
CA SER A 29 12.95 15.24 42.58
C SER A 29 12.35 15.00 41.19
N GLY A 30 11.08 14.64 41.19
CA GLY A 30 10.31 14.42 39.98
C GLY A 30 10.17 15.71 39.19
N ARG A 31 10.65 15.70 37.95
CA ARG A 31 10.11 16.55 36.89
C ARG A 31 9.73 15.64 35.74
N GLY A 32 8.44 15.33 35.70
CA GLY A 32 7.82 14.59 34.60
C GLY A 32 8.13 15.30 33.28
N ARG A 33 8.78 14.57 32.37
CA ARG A 33 8.86 14.97 30.97
C ARG A 33 7.43 14.94 30.43
N ARG A 34 6.85 16.11 30.18
CA ARG A 34 5.63 16.23 29.37
C ARG A 34 5.98 15.72 27.98
N ALA A 35 5.53 14.51 27.66
CA ALA A 35 5.41 14.05 26.29
C ALA A 35 4.50 15.04 25.57
N GLY A 36 4.96 15.60 24.45
CA GLY A 36 4.13 16.42 23.56
C GLY A 36 2.92 15.61 23.12
N GLY A 37 1.77 15.89 23.74
CA GLY A 37 0.50 15.27 23.39
C GLY A 37 0.08 15.75 22.01
N LYS A 38 -0.14 14.80 21.09
CA LYS A 38 -0.79 15.10 19.80
C LYS A 38 -2.16 15.74 20.09
N PRO A 39 -2.56 16.77 19.34
CA PRO A 39 -3.75 17.56 19.66
C PRO A 39 -5.03 16.70 19.62
N MET A 40 -5.98 17.07 20.47
CA MET A 40 -7.17 16.29 20.87
C MET A 40 -8.08 15.85 19.70
N TRP A 41 -8.05 16.53 18.56
CA TRP A 41 -8.80 16.15 17.35
C TRP A 41 -8.29 14.85 16.69
N PHE A 42 -7.09 14.38 17.02
CA PHE A 42 -6.56 13.10 16.51
C PHE A 42 -7.26 11.85 17.08
N TRP A 43 -8.05 11.98 18.15
CA TRP A 43 -8.59 10.83 18.90
C TRP A 43 -10.12 10.70 18.87
N ARG A 44 -10.83 11.39 17.98
CA ARG A 44 -12.26 11.08 17.78
C ARG A 44 -12.39 9.72 17.08
N ARG A 45 -12.42 8.66 17.88
CA ARG A 45 -12.87 7.33 17.47
C ARG A 45 -14.39 7.36 17.43
N THR A 46 -14.95 7.56 16.24
CA THR A 46 -16.36 7.30 16.01
C THR A 46 -16.59 5.79 16.18
N PRO A 47 -17.54 5.34 17.01
CA PRO A 47 -17.89 3.93 17.07
C PRO A 47 -18.35 3.47 15.68
N VAL A 48 -17.71 2.44 15.15
CA VAL A 48 -18.04 1.85 13.84
C VAL A 48 -19.24 0.93 14.03
N THR A 49 -20.44 1.50 14.01
CA THR A 49 -21.66 0.75 13.66
C THR A 49 -21.56 0.35 12.18
N GLN A 50 -22.17 -0.78 11.77
CA GLN A 50 -22.31 -1.12 10.34
C GLN A 50 -23.16 -0.03 9.67
N GLN A 51 -22.49 1.00 9.17
CA GLN A 51 -23.09 2.08 8.40
C GLN A 51 -23.16 1.65 6.94
N ALA A 52 -24.25 2.02 6.25
CA ALA A 52 -24.34 1.87 4.80
C ALA A 52 -23.11 2.46 4.11
N ALA A 53 -22.77 1.98 2.92
CA ALA A 53 -21.71 2.56 2.11
C ALA A 53 -21.91 4.09 2.02
N PRO A 54 -20.88 4.91 2.31
CA PRO A 54 -21.01 6.34 2.14
C PRO A 54 -21.31 6.63 0.68
N ALA A 55 -22.37 7.40 0.43
CA ALA A 55 -22.83 7.66 -0.92
C ALA A 55 -21.80 8.50 -1.69
N ILE A 56 -21.45 8.04 -2.89
CA ILE A 56 -20.73 8.85 -3.86
C ILE A 56 -21.69 9.94 -4.36
N ASP A 57 -21.22 11.18 -4.36
CA ASP A 57 -22.02 12.32 -4.78
C ASP A 57 -22.19 12.31 -6.31
N ARG A 58 -23.35 11.79 -6.74
CA ARG A 58 -23.70 11.67 -8.16
C ARG A 58 -23.77 13.02 -8.86
N ALA A 59 -24.23 14.09 -8.19
CA ALA A 59 -24.30 15.41 -8.81
C ALA A 59 -22.90 15.99 -9.08
N LEU A 60 -21.96 15.80 -8.15
CA LEU A 60 -20.57 16.18 -8.34
C LEU A 60 -19.89 15.32 -9.41
N VAL A 61 -19.99 14.00 -9.30
CA VAL A 61 -19.27 13.08 -10.20
C VAL A 61 -19.89 13.10 -11.60
N ASP A 62 -21.19 12.82 -11.71
CA ASP A 62 -21.88 12.61 -12.99
C ASP A 62 -22.30 13.93 -13.62
N GLY A 63 -22.67 14.92 -12.80
CA GLY A 63 -23.09 16.24 -13.28
C GLY A 63 -21.94 17.22 -13.56
N THR A 64 -20.78 17.04 -12.91
CA THR A 64 -19.67 18.01 -13.02
C THR A 64 -18.37 17.38 -13.50
N LEU A 65 -17.80 16.43 -12.76
CA LEU A 65 -16.43 15.95 -12.99
C LEU A 65 -16.30 15.14 -14.28
N VAL A 66 -17.22 14.19 -14.52
CA VAL A 66 -17.20 13.36 -15.73
C VAL A 66 -17.39 14.23 -16.99
N PRO A 67 -18.42 15.09 -17.09
CA PRO A 67 -18.58 15.97 -18.25
C PRO A 67 -17.41 16.93 -18.47
N LEU A 68 -16.78 17.41 -17.39
CA LEU A 68 -15.59 18.26 -17.48
C LEU A 68 -14.41 17.51 -18.09
N VAL A 69 -14.09 16.32 -17.59
CA VAL A 69 -12.98 15.53 -18.15
C VAL A 69 -13.27 15.11 -19.58
N GLU A 70 -14.50 14.75 -19.91
CA GLU A 70 -14.89 14.45 -21.29
C GLU A 70 -14.75 15.65 -22.21
N ARG A 71 -15.06 16.86 -21.73
CA ARG A 71 -14.82 18.11 -22.47
C ARG A 71 -13.32 18.32 -22.68
N LEU A 72 -12.49 18.13 -21.66
CA LEU A 72 -11.03 18.25 -21.77
C LEU A 72 -10.45 17.23 -22.76
N VAL A 73 -11.01 16.02 -22.79
CA VAL A 73 -10.64 15.00 -23.79
C VAL A 73 -11.04 15.43 -25.20
N ARG A 74 -12.28 15.90 -25.40
CA ARG A 74 -12.75 16.39 -26.71
C ARG A 74 -11.95 17.58 -27.23
N LEU A 75 -11.49 18.45 -26.35
CA LEU A 75 -10.66 19.61 -26.70
C LEU A 75 -9.17 19.26 -26.92
N GLY A 76 -8.80 17.98 -26.79
CA GLY A 76 -7.42 17.54 -26.97
C GLY A 76 -6.48 17.89 -25.82
N TRP A 77 -7.00 18.39 -24.69
CA TRP A 77 -6.20 18.65 -23.49
C TRP A 77 -5.72 17.34 -22.87
N PHE A 78 -6.60 16.32 -22.80
CA PHE A 78 -6.22 14.97 -22.42
C PHE A 78 -6.47 14.00 -23.56
N SER A 79 -5.57 13.05 -23.78
CA SER A 79 -5.97 11.77 -24.42
C SER A 79 -6.31 10.77 -23.32
N PHE A 80 -7.27 9.88 -23.56
CA PHE A 80 -7.63 8.86 -22.60
C PHE A 80 -7.88 7.52 -23.28
N GLU A 81 -6.95 6.60 -23.08
CA GLU A 81 -6.96 5.24 -23.63
C GLU A 81 -7.16 4.22 -22.51
N VAL A 82 -7.93 3.17 -22.79
CA VAL A 82 -8.17 2.07 -21.86
C VAL A 82 -7.89 0.75 -22.58
N GLU A 83 -7.08 -0.10 -21.96
CA GLU A 83 -6.74 -1.44 -22.46
C GLU A 83 -6.99 -2.50 -21.39
N GLY A 84 -7.30 -3.73 -21.81
CA GLY A 84 -7.45 -4.86 -20.89
C GLY A 84 -8.73 -4.84 -20.05
N VAL A 85 -9.70 -4.00 -20.40
CA VAL A 85 -10.95 -3.82 -19.64
C VAL A 85 -11.76 -5.12 -19.49
N GLU A 86 -11.57 -6.07 -20.40
CA GLU A 86 -12.08 -7.43 -20.36
C GLU A 86 -11.60 -8.24 -19.14
N HIS A 87 -10.46 -7.88 -18.55
CA HIS A 87 -9.96 -8.50 -17.33
C HIS A 87 -10.72 -8.07 -16.07
N VAL A 88 -11.56 -7.02 -16.16
CA VAL A 88 -12.33 -6.54 -15.01
C VAL A 88 -13.51 -7.48 -14.75
N PRO A 89 -13.59 -8.14 -13.58
CA PRO A 89 -14.72 -9.01 -13.26
C PRO A 89 -16.04 -8.25 -13.28
N ARG A 90 -17.04 -8.81 -13.97
CA ARG A 90 -18.38 -8.21 -14.12
C ARG A 90 -19.28 -8.38 -12.89
N ALA A 91 -18.94 -9.32 -12.02
CA ALA A 91 -19.70 -9.66 -10.83
C ALA A 91 -18.76 -9.93 -9.65
N GLY A 92 -19.30 -9.85 -8.44
CA GLY A 92 -18.55 -10.04 -7.20
C GLY A 92 -17.74 -8.81 -6.79
N ARG A 93 -16.87 -9.00 -5.79
CA ARG A 93 -15.97 -7.95 -5.31
C ARG A 93 -14.69 -7.92 -6.14
N VAL A 94 -14.07 -6.74 -6.29
CA VAL A 94 -12.81 -6.55 -7.02
C VAL A 94 -11.92 -5.57 -6.27
N VAL A 95 -10.63 -5.91 -6.14
CA VAL A 95 -9.61 -5.00 -5.63
C VAL A 95 -8.68 -4.58 -6.77
N PHE A 96 -8.78 -3.33 -7.21
CA PHE A 96 -7.84 -2.75 -8.15
C PHE A 96 -6.55 -2.35 -7.41
N ALA A 97 -5.41 -2.78 -7.94
CA ALA A 97 -4.08 -2.43 -7.45
C ALA A 97 -3.32 -1.63 -8.52
N PRO A 98 -3.48 -0.29 -8.55
CA PRO A 98 -2.77 0.58 -9.47
C PRO A 98 -1.42 1.08 -8.94
N ASN A 99 -0.51 1.49 -9.83
CA ASN A 99 0.55 2.44 -9.47
C ASN A 99 -0.03 3.81 -9.13
N HIS A 100 0.74 4.65 -8.42
CA HIS A 100 0.36 6.01 -8.08
C HIS A 100 1.17 7.03 -8.89
N ALA A 101 0.50 8.01 -9.48
CA ALA A 101 1.08 8.96 -10.43
C ALA A 101 0.57 10.39 -10.23
N GLY A 102 1.49 11.35 -10.17
CA GLY A 102 1.21 12.78 -9.97
C GLY A 102 1.04 13.17 -8.50
N TRP A 103 0.86 14.47 -8.23
CA TRP A 103 0.72 14.99 -6.85
C TRP A 103 -0.72 15.01 -6.31
N PHE A 104 -1.71 15.02 -7.21
CA PHE A 104 -3.14 14.99 -6.89
C PHE A 104 -3.73 13.69 -7.47
N PRO A 105 -4.73 13.05 -6.83
CA PRO A 105 -5.24 11.74 -7.21
C PRO A 105 -6.13 11.76 -8.47
N LEU A 106 -5.65 12.36 -9.57
CA LEU A 106 -6.29 12.27 -10.88
C LEU A 106 -6.21 10.85 -11.44
N ASP A 107 -5.16 10.10 -11.11
CA ASP A 107 -5.04 8.69 -11.46
C ASP A 107 -6.20 7.84 -10.93
N ALA A 108 -6.61 8.04 -9.67
CA ALA A 108 -7.80 7.42 -9.09
C ALA A 108 -9.07 7.80 -9.85
N PHE A 109 -9.17 9.06 -10.30
CA PHE A 109 -10.29 9.51 -11.10
C PHE A 109 -10.33 8.84 -12.48
N PHE A 110 -9.20 8.76 -13.20
CA PHE A 110 -9.13 8.09 -14.50
C PHE A 110 -9.39 6.59 -14.40
N LEU A 111 -8.90 5.93 -13.35
CA LEU A 111 -9.27 4.54 -13.06
C LEU A 111 -10.77 4.40 -12.80
N ALA A 112 -11.35 5.27 -11.98
CA ALA A 112 -12.79 5.26 -11.72
C ALA A 112 -13.59 5.46 -13.01
N LEU A 113 -13.19 6.40 -13.86
CA LEU A 113 -13.82 6.66 -15.14
C LEU A 113 -13.74 5.44 -16.08
N ALA A 114 -12.58 4.77 -16.15
CA ALA A 114 -12.41 3.55 -16.93
C ALA A 114 -13.36 2.43 -16.45
N VAL A 115 -13.41 2.18 -15.14
CA VAL A 115 -14.30 1.16 -14.54
C VAL A 115 -15.77 1.52 -14.77
N ARG A 116 -16.14 2.79 -14.61
CA ARG A 116 -17.51 3.25 -14.83
C ARG A 116 -17.96 3.11 -16.28
N ARG A 117 -17.09 3.39 -17.25
CA ARG A 117 -17.39 3.17 -18.67
C ARG A 117 -17.60 1.69 -18.99
N ALA A 118 -16.90 0.81 -18.28
CA ALA A 118 -16.97 -0.64 -18.49
C ALA A 118 -18.18 -1.30 -17.81
N LEU A 119 -18.48 -0.90 -16.57
CA LEU A 119 -19.38 -1.60 -15.66
C LEU A 119 -20.58 -0.75 -15.19
N GLY A 120 -20.62 0.53 -15.56
CA GLY A 120 -21.65 1.47 -15.12
C GLY A 120 -21.30 2.22 -13.83
N ALA A 121 -22.11 3.23 -13.53
CA ALA A 121 -21.88 4.19 -12.46
C ALA A 121 -21.91 3.54 -11.04
N GLU A 122 -22.64 2.45 -10.87
CA GLU A 122 -22.75 1.68 -9.61
C GLU A 122 -21.48 0.89 -9.28
N ALA A 123 -20.60 0.66 -10.26
CA ALA A 123 -19.33 -0.04 -10.06
C ALA A 123 -18.15 0.91 -9.77
N THR A 124 -18.42 2.19 -9.52
CA THR A 124 -17.38 3.19 -9.20
C THR A 124 -16.56 2.72 -7.99
N PRO A 125 -15.22 2.57 -8.12
CA PRO A 125 -14.40 2.09 -7.02
C PRO A 125 -14.37 3.05 -5.84
N TYR A 126 -14.39 2.51 -4.63
CA TYR A 126 -14.03 3.24 -3.42
C TYR A 126 -12.53 3.17 -3.19
N PHE A 127 -11.87 4.29 -2.93
CA PHE A 127 -10.42 4.36 -2.84
C PHE A 127 -9.92 4.48 -1.41
N ALA A 128 -8.85 3.75 -1.08
CA ALA A 128 -8.13 3.96 0.16
C ALA A 128 -7.34 5.28 0.11
N ALA A 129 -7.71 6.25 0.94
CA ALA A 129 -7.03 7.53 1.06
C ALA A 129 -6.36 7.68 2.43
N ALA A 130 -5.25 8.42 2.47
CA ALA A 130 -4.56 8.72 3.73
C ALA A 130 -5.50 9.44 4.71
N ASP A 131 -5.57 8.96 5.95
CA ASP A 131 -6.43 9.54 6.98
C ASP A 131 -6.16 11.05 7.18
N ALA A 132 -4.91 11.49 7.04
CA ALA A 132 -4.52 12.91 7.10
C ALA A 132 -5.14 13.76 5.97
N ALA A 133 -5.22 13.22 4.74
CA ALA A 133 -5.84 13.90 3.61
C ALA A 133 -7.35 14.04 3.81
N LEU A 134 -8.00 13.04 4.40
CA LEU A 134 -9.42 13.08 4.74
C LEU A 134 -9.74 13.99 5.93
N ALA A 135 -8.79 14.21 6.84
CA ALA A 135 -8.95 15.14 7.94
C ALA A 135 -8.88 16.61 7.51
N ALA A 136 -8.34 16.91 6.32
CA ALA A 136 -8.26 18.28 5.81
C ALA A 136 -9.68 18.80 5.43
N PRO A 137 -10.13 19.98 5.92
CA PRO A 137 -11.53 20.39 5.80
C PRO A 137 -12.07 20.48 4.37
N VAL A 138 -11.31 21.03 3.42
CA VAL A 138 -11.78 21.19 2.03
C VAL A 138 -11.50 19.92 1.23
N LEU A 139 -10.24 19.47 1.24
CA LEU A 139 -9.80 18.29 0.50
C LEU A 139 -10.52 17.02 0.95
N GLY A 140 -10.63 16.79 2.26
CA GLY A 140 -11.29 15.61 2.80
C GLY A 140 -12.77 15.53 2.47
N ARG A 141 -13.50 16.66 2.50
CA ARG A 141 -14.90 16.73 2.05
C ARG A 141 -15.02 16.38 0.57
N PHE A 142 -14.14 16.92 -0.28
CA PHE A 142 -14.11 16.60 -1.70
C PHE A 142 -13.82 15.11 -1.93
N LEU A 143 -12.74 14.58 -1.35
CA LEU A 143 -12.34 13.18 -1.48
C LEU A 143 -13.44 12.21 -1.02
N SER A 144 -14.11 12.51 0.09
CA SER A 144 -15.21 11.67 0.60
C SER A 144 -16.40 11.63 -0.38
N ARG A 145 -16.75 12.77 -0.99
CA ARG A 145 -17.83 12.85 -2.00
C ARG A 145 -17.52 12.06 -3.27
N VAL A 146 -16.25 11.85 -3.60
CA VAL A 146 -15.83 11.07 -4.78
C VAL A 146 -15.47 9.62 -4.47
N GLY A 147 -15.81 9.12 -3.27
CA GLY A 147 -15.65 7.70 -2.90
C GLY A 147 -14.35 7.36 -2.19
N ALA A 148 -13.63 8.33 -1.64
CA ALA A 148 -12.47 8.04 -0.79
C ALA A 148 -12.90 7.58 0.61
N LEU A 149 -12.28 6.50 1.08
CA LEU A 149 -12.43 5.95 2.43
C LEU A 149 -11.12 6.06 3.19
N PRO A 150 -11.14 6.25 4.53
CA PRO A 150 -9.94 6.23 5.33
C PRO A 150 -9.16 4.92 5.16
N ALA A 151 -7.85 5.00 4.98
CA ALA A 151 -6.98 3.83 4.91
C ALA A 151 -7.12 2.93 6.17
N SER A 152 -7.48 3.52 7.32
CA SER A 152 -7.81 2.80 8.55
C SER A 152 -9.00 1.84 8.41
N SER A 153 -10.00 2.13 7.55
CA SER A 153 -11.14 1.25 7.28
C SER A 153 -10.70 -0.08 6.65
N PHE A 154 -9.64 -0.06 5.84
CA PHE A 154 -9.08 -1.24 5.19
C PHE A 154 -8.21 -2.10 6.12
N ARG A 155 -8.05 -1.72 7.40
CA ARG A 155 -7.42 -2.60 8.41
C ARG A 155 -8.33 -3.76 8.82
N ARG A 156 -9.65 -3.59 8.65
CA ARG A 156 -10.69 -4.61 8.86
C ARG A 156 -11.64 -4.62 7.65
N PRO A 157 -11.17 -5.08 6.48
CA PRO A 157 -11.94 -5.04 5.23
C PRO A 157 -13.29 -5.76 5.34
N GLU A 158 -13.38 -6.78 6.18
CA GLU A 158 -14.62 -7.53 6.47
C GLU A 158 -15.75 -6.66 7.04
N ARG A 159 -15.44 -5.45 7.51
CA ARG A 159 -16.41 -4.46 7.98
C ARG A 159 -16.84 -3.47 6.90
N LEU A 160 -16.24 -3.51 5.71
CA LEU A 160 -16.68 -2.67 4.60
C LEU A 160 -18.11 -3.07 4.20
N PRO A 161 -18.99 -2.09 3.96
CA PRO A 161 -20.38 -2.34 3.63
C PRO A 161 -20.53 -3.31 2.43
N PRO A 162 -21.51 -4.23 2.46
CA PRO A 162 -21.73 -5.21 1.39
C PRO A 162 -21.88 -4.63 -0.01
N GLU A 163 -22.38 -3.40 -0.10
CA GLU A 163 -22.62 -2.67 -1.35
C GLU A 163 -21.31 -2.22 -2.02
N ILE A 164 -20.22 -2.12 -1.26
CA ILE A 164 -18.90 -1.79 -1.80
C ILE A 164 -18.32 -3.02 -2.49
N ARG A 165 -18.59 -3.13 -3.79
CA ARG A 165 -18.09 -4.21 -4.64
C ARG A 165 -16.71 -3.92 -5.21
N THR A 166 -16.41 -2.68 -5.54
CA THR A 166 -15.14 -2.29 -6.16
C THR A 166 -14.32 -1.41 -5.22
N VAL A 167 -13.05 -1.77 -5.04
CA VAL A 167 -12.11 -1.04 -4.20
C VAL A 167 -10.83 -0.76 -4.97
N GLY A 168 -10.31 0.45 -4.91
CA GLY A 168 -8.96 0.79 -5.36
C GLY A 168 -8.02 0.99 -4.19
N VAL A 169 -6.90 0.26 -4.17
CA VAL A 169 -5.83 0.42 -3.18
C VAL A 169 -4.52 0.69 -3.90
N PHE A 170 -4.01 1.92 -3.80
CA PHE A 170 -2.70 2.31 -4.32
C PHE A 170 -1.58 1.77 -3.42
N PRO A 171 -0.86 0.70 -3.79
CA PRO A 171 0.02 0.00 -2.85
C PRO A 171 1.30 0.76 -2.51
N GLU A 172 1.71 1.72 -3.35
CA GLU A 172 2.79 2.68 -3.04
C GLU A 172 2.41 3.59 -1.84
N GLY A 173 1.12 3.92 -1.72
CA GLY A 173 0.63 4.93 -0.79
C GLY A 173 1.24 6.31 -1.06
N VAL A 174 1.43 7.10 0.00
CA VAL A 174 1.93 8.50 -0.10
C VAL A 174 3.30 8.60 -0.79
N ASP A 175 4.12 7.55 -0.70
CA ASP A 175 5.46 7.52 -1.31
C ASP A 175 5.40 7.61 -2.84
N GLY A 176 4.35 7.05 -3.46
CA GLY A 176 4.12 7.15 -4.90
C GLY A 176 3.62 8.53 -5.33
N ASN A 177 2.65 9.10 -4.59
CA ASN A 177 2.06 10.43 -4.87
C ASN A 177 3.04 11.60 -4.73
N THR A 178 4.14 11.37 -4.02
CA THR A 178 5.13 12.43 -3.72
C THR A 178 6.43 12.21 -4.47
N LYS A 179 6.46 11.26 -5.40
CA LYS A 179 7.61 10.91 -6.23
C LYS A 179 7.92 12.04 -7.21
N PRO A 180 9.15 12.59 -7.20
CA PRO A 180 9.54 13.65 -8.12
C PRO A 180 9.48 13.20 -9.59
N PHE A 181 9.28 14.15 -10.50
CA PHE A 181 9.10 13.87 -11.94
C PHE A 181 10.30 13.16 -12.58
N TRP A 182 11.51 13.31 -12.04
CA TRP A 182 12.70 12.58 -12.53
C TRP A 182 12.73 11.11 -12.10
N GLU A 183 11.76 10.65 -11.32
CA GLU A 183 11.50 9.24 -10.99
C GLU A 183 10.20 8.76 -11.64
N ALA A 184 9.62 9.52 -12.57
CA ALA A 184 8.40 9.15 -13.29
C ALA A 184 8.50 7.73 -13.87
N TYR A 185 7.36 7.04 -13.88
CA TYR A 185 7.23 5.66 -14.39
C TYR A 185 7.98 4.58 -13.62
N ARG A 186 8.62 4.92 -12.51
CA ARG A 186 9.21 3.94 -11.59
C ARG A 186 8.40 3.89 -10.32
N MET A 187 7.87 2.72 -10.00
CA MET A 187 7.10 2.56 -8.78
C MET A 187 8.02 2.54 -7.56
N ARG A 188 7.52 3.11 -6.46
CA ARG A 188 8.06 2.84 -5.12
C ARG A 188 7.71 1.41 -4.70
N PRO A 189 8.40 0.83 -3.69
CA PRO A 189 8.06 -0.50 -3.19
C PRO A 189 6.60 -0.60 -2.74
N TRP A 190 5.89 -1.61 -3.23
CA TRP A 190 4.49 -1.82 -2.91
C TRP A 190 4.29 -2.41 -1.51
N LYS A 191 3.34 -1.85 -0.76
CA LYS A 191 2.89 -2.38 0.52
C LYS A 191 1.93 -3.55 0.27
N ARG A 192 2.09 -4.65 1.00
CA ARG A 192 1.24 -5.86 0.90
C ARG A 192 -0.19 -5.74 1.45
N GLY A 193 -0.65 -4.52 1.75
CA GLY A 193 -1.96 -4.28 2.37
C GLY A 193 -3.13 -4.71 1.49
N PHE A 194 -3.07 -4.40 0.19
CA PHE A 194 -4.11 -4.75 -0.79
C PHE A 194 -4.32 -6.26 -0.93
N VAL A 195 -3.26 -7.07 -0.78
CA VAL A 195 -3.37 -8.54 -0.79
C VAL A 195 -4.23 -9.04 0.37
N ARG A 196 -4.07 -8.44 1.55
CA ARG A 196 -4.89 -8.76 2.73
C ARG A 196 -6.33 -8.28 2.56
N VAL A 197 -6.54 -7.13 1.90
CA VAL A 197 -7.88 -6.63 1.55
C VAL A 197 -8.58 -7.63 0.63
N ALA A 198 -7.94 -8.01 -0.48
CA ALA A 198 -8.45 -8.98 -1.43
C ALA A 198 -8.78 -10.32 -0.77
N ALA A 199 -7.88 -10.82 0.07
CA ALA A 199 -8.10 -12.05 0.83
C ALA A 199 -9.27 -11.98 1.82
N ALA A 200 -9.41 -10.88 2.55
CA ALA A 200 -10.49 -10.70 3.52
C ALA A 200 -11.87 -10.54 2.84
N LEU A 201 -11.88 -9.96 1.64
CA LEU A 201 -13.09 -9.72 0.86
C LEU A 201 -13.44 -10.86 -0.11
N ASP A 202 -12.62 -11.92 -0.14
CA ASP A 202 -12.71 -12.98 -1.14
C ASP A 202 -12.81 -12.43 -2.58
N ALA A 203 -11.96 -11.44 -2.87
CA ALA A 203 -11.97 -10.69 -4.11
C ALA A 203 -10.69 -10.96 -4.93
N PRO A 204 -10.78 -11.11 -6.27
CA PRO A 204 -9.60 -11.03 -7.12
C PRO A 204 -8.93 -9.65 -7.04
N ILE A 205 -7.61 -9.66 -7.22
CA ILE A 205 -6.81 -8.45 -7.41
C ILE A 205 -6.70 -8.20 -8.92
N VAL A 206 -7.07 -7.03 -9.39
CA VAL A 206 -6.81 -6.60 -10.77
C VAL A 206 -5.62 -5.64 -10.75
N PRO A 207 -4.44 -6.03 -11.25
CA PRO A 207 -3.32 -5.12 -11.41
C PRO A 207 -3.66 -4.06 -12.47
N VAL A 208 -3.28 -2.80 -12.23
CA VAL A 208 -3.56 -1.70 -13.16
C VAL A 208 -2.33 -0.83 -13.35
N ALA A 209 -1.95 -0.58 -14.61
CA ALA A 209 -0.97 0.44 -14.94
C ALA A 209 -1.68 1.72 -15.38
N ILE A 210 -1.33 2.85 -14.76
CA ILE A 210 -1.83 4.19 -15.05
C ILE A 210 -0.66 5.05 -15.47
N LEU A 211 -0.77 5.62 -16.68
CA LEU A 211 0.22 6.53 -17.25
C LEU A 211 -0.40 7.90 -17.49
N GLY A 212 0.43 8.95 -17.50
CA GLY A 212 0.01 10.34 -17.77
C GLY A 212 -0.09 11.21 -16.53
N GLY A 213 -0.16 10.62 -15.33
CA GLY A 213 -0.27 11.37 -14.08
C GLY A 213 0.99 12.17 -13.75
N GLU A 214 2.18 11.59 -13.95
CA GLU A 214 3.44 12.32 -13.72
C GLU A 214 3.71 13.42 -14.74
N GLU A 215 3.18 13.35 -15.98
CA GLU A 215 3.22 14.48 -16.93
C GLU A 215 2.18 15.55 -16.62
N SER A 216 0.97 15.13 -16.24
CA SER A 216 -0.13 16.07 -16.03
C SER A 216 0.10 16.89 -14.77
N LEU A 217 0.57 16.25 -13.70
CA LEU A 217 0.76 16.86 -12.39
C LEU A 217 2.13 16.49 -11.79
N PRO A 218 3.23 16.94 -12.42
CA PRO A 218 4.57 16.61 -11.97
C PRO A 218 4.85 17.15 -10.57
N VAL A 219 5.49 16.31 -9.75
CA VAL A 219 6.03 16.70 -8.45
C VAL A 219 7.46 17.19 -8.65
N ALA A 220 7.75 18.38 -8.17
CA ALA A 220 9.08 18.96 -8.17
C ALA A 220 9.97 18.32 -7.09
N TRP A 221 9.49 18.21 -5.84
CA TRP A 221 10.25 17.63 -4.73
C TRP A 221 9.35 16.97 -3.68
N THR A 222 9.90 15.99 -2.97
CA THR A 222 9.27 15.39 -1.79
C THR A 222 9.72 16.12 -0.52
N VAL A 223 8.79 16.74 0.19
CA VAL A 223 9.03 17.40 1.49
C VAL A 223 8.69 16.43 2.62
N ARG A 224 9.74 15.93 3.28
CA ARG A 224 9.63 14.93 4.37
C ARG A 224 9.78 15.52 5.77
N PHE A 225 10.44 16.67 5.92
CA PHE A 225 10.67 17.26 7.25
C PHE A 225 9.38 17.74 7.93
N LEU A 226 8.28 17.90 7.17
CA LEU A 226 6.96 18.24 7.69
C LEU A 226 6.11 17.01 8.09
N GLU A 227 6.60 15.79 7.87
CA GLU A 227 5.90 14.55 8.24
C GLU A 227 5.42 14.53 9.72
N PRO A 228 6.20 14.99 10.73
CA PRO A 228 5.74 14.99 12.12
C PRO A 228 4.55 15.92 12.38
N LEU A 229 4.41 16.98 11.59
CA LEU A 229 3.34 17.97 11.71
C LEU A 229 2.10 17.55 10.92
N LEU A 230 2.30 17.13 9.67
CA LEU A 230 1.22 16.85 8.72
C LEU A 230 0.79 15.37 8.71
N GLY A 231 1.56 14.48 9.33
CA GLY A 231 1.29 13.04 9.35
C GLY A 231 1.53 12.33 8.02
N SER A 232 2.08 13.02 7.01
CA SER A 232 2.41 12.49 5.69
C SER A 232 3.49 13.34 5.02
N SER A 233 4.23 12.76 4.06
CA SER A 233 5.10 13.54 3.18
C SER A 233 4.26 14.35 2.20
N VAL A 234 4.80 15.47 1.72
CA VAL A 234 4.10 16.35 0.78
C VAL A 234 4.93 16.47 -0.50
N GLY A 235 4.30 16.22 -1.64
CA GLY A 235 4.88 16.52 -2.95
C GLY A 235 4.67 17.99 -3.26
N LEU A 236 5.73 18.73 -3.55
CA LEU A 236 5.61 20.09 -4.07
C LEU A 236 5.26 20.01 -5.55
N PRO A 237 4.07 20.49 -5.96
CA PRO A 237 3.71 20.46 -7.36
C PRO A 237 4.53 21.46 -8.16
N VAL A 238 4.88 21.13 -9.41
CA VAL A 238 5.42 22.13 -10.34
C VAL A 238 4.29 23.08 -10.79
N PHE A 239 3.09 22.54 -11.00
CA PHE A 239 1.92 23.29 -11.47
C PHE A 239 0.70 23.01 -10.59
N ALA A 240 -0.09 24.04 -10.34
CA ALA A 240 -1.35 23.92 -9.59
C ALA A 240 -2.49 23.28 -10.41
N LEU A 241 -2.42 23.40 -11.74
CA LEU A 241 -3.41 22.86 -12.68
C LEU A 241 -2.81 21.72 -13.51
N PRO A 242 -3.63 20.74 -13.91
CA PRO A 242 -3.17 19.62 -14.71
C PRO A 242 -2.80 20.04 -16.12
N LEU A 243 -1.55 19.78 -16.50
CA LEU A 243 -1.04 19.97 -17.84
C LEU A 243 -1.66 18.97 -18.83
N PRO A 244 -1.66 19.30 -20.13
CA PRO A 244 -2.06 18.36 -21.17
C PRO A 244 -1.24 17.08 -21.10
N ALA A 245 -1.90 15.93 -21.15
CA ALA A 245 -1.24 14.64 -20.98
C ALA A 245 -1.98 13.51 -21.69
N ARG A 246 -1.22 12.47 -22.05
CA ARG A 246 -1.77 11.23 -22.62
C ARG A 246 -2.03 10.23 -21.51
N TRP A 247 -3.28 10.17 -21.06
CA TRP A 247 -3.70 9.21 -20.04
C TRP A 247 -3.95 7.85 -20.65
N LYS A 248 -3.40 6.82 -20.01
CA LYS A 248 -3.61 5.43 -20.40
C LYS A 248 -3.81 4.58 -19.15
N VAL A 249 -4.88 3.79 -19.15
CA VAL A 249 -5.20 2.85 -18.07
C VAL A 249 -5.19 1.45 -18.66
N VAL A 250 -4.30 0.58 -18.16
CA VAL A 250 -4.15 -0.80 -18.62
C VAL A 250 -4.51 -1.74 -17.48
N PHE A 251 -5.54 -2.56 -17.69
CA PHE A 251 -5.96 -3.59 -16.74
C PHE A 251 -5.31 -4.93 -17.10
N HIS A 252 -4.80 -5.64 -16.10
CA HIS A 252 -4.16 -6.95 -16.26
C HIS A 252 -5.05 -8.10 -15.81
N PRO A 253 -4.75 -9.34 -16.24
CA PRO A 253 -5.47 -10.53 -15.78
C PRO A 253 -5.59 -10.57 -14.24
N PRO A 254 -6.78 -10.94 -13.71
CA PRO A 254 -7.01 -10.94 -12.28
C PRO A 254 -6.17 -12.00 -11.58
N VAL A 255 -5.56 -11.62 -10.47
CA VAL A 255 -4.81 -12.49 -9.57
C VAL A 255 -5.73 -12.92 -8.42
N THR A 256 -6.07 -14.21 -8.39
CA THR A 256 -6.83 -14.78 -7.28
C THR A 256 -5.90 -15.16 -6.13
N VAL A 257 -6.20 -14.73 -4.92
CA VAL A 257 -5.42 -15.10 -3.73
C VAL A 257 -5.70 -16.57 -3.28
N GLY A 258 -6.72 -17.21 -3.88
CA GLY A 258 -7.05 -18.64 -3.77
C GLY A 258 -7.58 -19.08 -2.40
N ALA A 259 -7.78 -20.39 -2.20
CA ALA A 259 -8.20 -20.98 -0.91
C ALA A 259 -7.19 -20.73 0.25
N ARG A 260 -5.97 -20.28 -0.09
CA ARG A 260 -4.97 -19.74 0.86
C ARG A 260 -5.19 -18.27 1.21
N GLY A 261 -6.27 -17.62 0.77
CA GLY A 261 -6.63 -16.24 1.15
C GLY A 261 -6.63 -16.03 2.67
N ARG A 262 -7.15 -17.00 3.43
CA ARG A 262 -7.03 -16.97 4.90
C ARG A 262 -5.58 -17.04 5.40
N ALA A 263 -4.71 -17.77 4.70
CA ALA A 263 -3.28 -17.79 5.00
C ALA A 263 -2.64 -16.43 4.69
N ALA A 264 -3.04 -15.70 3.64
CA ALA A 264 -2.55 -14.33 3.37
C ALA A 264 -2.86 -13.33 4.50
N LEU A 265 -3.88 -13.59 5.34
CA LEU A 265 -4.14 -12.77 6.53
C LEU A 265 -3.05 -12.90 7.60
N VAL A 266 -2.32 -14.01 7.61
CA VAL A 266 -1.32 -14.36 8.66
C VAL A 266 0.10 -14.56 8.11
N ASP A 267 0.25 -14.93 6.85
CA ASP A 267 1.52 -15.21 6.18
C ASP A 267 2.02 -13.96 5.46
N SER A 268 3.05 -13.36 6.06
CA SER A 268 3.69 -12.17 5.50
C SER A 268 4.55 -12.43 4.29
N GLU A 269 5.14 -13.62 4.19
CA GLU A 269 6.04 -13.97 3.08
C GLU A 269 5.21 -14.16 1.81
N TYR A 270 4.14 -14.95 1.90
CA TYR A 270 3.19 -15.13 0.80
C TYR A 270 2.61 -13.80 0.31
N SER A 271 2.11 -12.97 1.24
CA SER A 271 1.53 -11.67 0.87
C SER A 271 2.56 -10.74 0.21
N SER A 272 3.83 -10.82 0.60
CA SER A 272 4.90 -10.03 -0.01
C SER A 272 5.30 -10.57 -1.38
N ALA A 273 5.27 -11.89 -1.58
CA ALA A 273 5.52 -12.51 -2.88
C ALA A 273 4.44 -12.14 -3.89
N VAL A 274 3.16 -12.23 -3.50
CA VAL A 274 2.04 -11.77 -4.33
C VAL A 274 2.17 -10.28 -4.64
N ALA A 275 2.51 -9.46 -3.63
CA ALA A 275 2.68 -8.02 -3.84
C ALA A 275 3.80 -7.69 -4.85
N ARG A 276 4.95 -8.36 -4.77
CA ARG A 276 6.05 -8.20 -5.72
C ARG A 276 5.66 -8.61 -7.12
N ALA A 277 5.04 -9.77 -7.30
CA ALA A 277 4.65 -10.25 -8.62
C ALA A 277 3.59 -9.35 -9.30
N VAL A 278 2.62 -8.85 -8.53
CA VAL A 278 1.65 -7.85 -9.02
C VAL A 278 2.36 -6.53 -9.37
N GLN A 279 3.27 -6.07 -8.52
CA GLN A 279 4.09 -4.88 -8.80
C GLN A 279 4.93 -5.07 -10.08
N GLY A 280 5.58 -6.21 -10.27
CA GLY A 280 6.35 -6.52 -11.48
C GLY A 280 5.50 -6.43 -12.75
N THR A 281 4.31 -7.03 -12.74
CA THR A 281 3.36 -6.97 -13.87
C THR A 281 3.02 -5.52 -14.26
N VAL A 282 2.79 -4.66 -13.27
CA VAL A 282 2.49 -3.25 -13.51
C VAL A 282 3.74 -2.50 -13.98
N GLN A 283 4.92 -2.76 -13.40
CA GLN A 283 6.17 -2.12 -13.78
C GLN A 283 6.56 -2.44 -15.22
N ASP A 284 6.43 -3.70 -15.63
CA ASP A 284 6.70 -4.13 -17.01
C ASP A 284 5.82 -3.39 -18.03
N THR A 285 4.60 -3.05 -17.64
CA THR A 285 3.68 -2.29 -18.49
C THR A 285 4.02 -0.82 -18.52
N LEU A 286 4.39 -0.22 -17.37
CA LEU A 286 4.91 1.15 -17.33
C LEU A 286 6.16 1.28 -18.20
N ASP A 287 7.11 0.35 -18.07
CA ASP A 287 8.37 0.37 -18.83
C ASP A 287 8.13 0.28 -20.34
N ARG A 288 7.23 -0.62 -20.79
CA ARG A 288 6.89 -0.75 -22.21
C ARG A 288 6.09 0.45 -22.73
N ALA A 289 5.05 0.88 -22.01
CA ALA A 289 4.14 1.92 -22.48
C ALA A 289 4.69 3.35 -22.33
N ALA A 290 5.66 3.55 -21.44
CA ALA A 290 6.34 4.83 -21.25
C ALA A 290 7.63 4.98 -22.09
N ALA A 291 8.10 3.92 -22.77
CA ALA A 291 9.37 3.94 -23.53
C ALA A 291 9.47 5.11 -24.53
N ASN A 292 8.35 5.48 -25.14
CA ASN A 292 8.27 6.56 -26.14
C ASN A 292 7.88 7.92 -25.54
N ARG A 293 7.81 8.05 -24.21
CA ARG A 293 7.45 9.30 -23.53
C ARG A 293 8.71 10.07 -23.14
N THR A 294 8.75 11.35 -23.52
CA THR A 294 9.87 12.25 -23.22
C THR A 294 10.20 12.30 -21.73
N LEU A 295 9.19 12.32 -20.86
CA LEU A 295 9.40 12.35 -19.41
C LEU A 295 10.10 11.08 -18.90
N ALA A 296 9.77 9.90 -19.43
CA ALA A 296 10.42 8.65 -19.05
C ALA A 296 11.89 8.60 -19.50
N GLN A 297 12.20 9.17 -20.67
CA GLN A 297 13.55 9.29 -21.19
C GLN A 297 14.39 10.23 -20.31
N VAL A 298 13.85 11.40 -19.96
CA VAL A 298 14.49 12.37 -19.05
C VAL A 298 14.73 11.74 -17.67
N ALA A 299 13.71 11.12 -17.08
CA ALA A 299 13.82 10.42 -15.80
C ALA A 299 14.94 9.35 -15.82
N SER A 300 15.05 8.64 -16.94
CA SER A 300 16.09 7.62 -17.11
C SER A 300 17.50 8.20 -17.16
N LEU A 301 17.70 9.30 -17.88
CA LEU A 301 18.98 10.00 -17.91
C LEU A 301 19.37 10.56 -16.54
N VAL A 302 18.43 11.18 -15.81
CA VAL A 302 18.69 11.70 -14.46
C VAL A 302 19.08 10.59 -13.50
N ALA A 303 18.43 9.43 -13.59
CA ALA A 303 18.78 8.29 -12.74
C ALA A 303 20.19 7.76 -13.01
N ILE A 304 20.57 7.63 -14.29
CA ILE A 304 21.93 7.23 -14.68
C ILE A 304 22.95 8.23 -14.14
N ALA A 305 22.70 9.53 -14.30
CA ALA A 305 23.58 10.59 -13.82
C ALA A 305 23.76 10.59 -12.29
N ARG A 306 22.74 10.12 -11.54
CA ARG A 306 22.79 10.01 -10.07
C ARG A 306 23.38 8.69 -9.57
N GLY A 307 23.92 7.85 -10.45
CA GLY A 307 24.52 6.57 -10.07
C GLY A 307 23.49 5.55 -9.57
N ALA A 308 22.20 5.75 -9.87
CA ALA A 308 21.20 4.73 -9.59
C ALA A 308 21.40 3.61 -10.61
N HIS A 309 21.85 2.44 -10.15
CA HIS A 309 21.75 1.23 -10.94
C HIS A 309 20.27 1.03 -11.28
N LEU A 310 19.94 1.12 -12.57
CA LEU A 310 18.66 0.60 -13.04
C LEU A 310 18.64 -0.86 -12.60
N PRO A 311 17.65 -1.31 -11.81
CA PRO A 311 17.58 -2.72 -11.46
C PRO A 311 17.61 -3.52 -12.76
N ALA A 312 18.46 -4.54 -12.80
CA ALA A 312 18.53 -5.42 -13.95
C ALA A 312 17.11 -5.93 -14.24
N ARG A 313 16.75 -6.01 -15.54
CA ARG A 313 15.53 -6.65 -16.02
C ARG A 313 15.57 -8.13 -15.66
N GLU A 314 15.29 -8.46 -14.41
CA GLU A 314 14.93 -9.83 -14.05
C GLU A 314 13.46 -9.97 -14.40
N SER A 315 13.16 -10.82 -15.40
CA SER A 315 11.77 -11.22 -15.64
C SER A 315 11.33 -11.99 -14.40
N GLU A 316 10.66 -11.31 -13.47
CA GLU A 316 10.06 -12.00 -12.33
C GLU A 316 9.01 -12.96 -12.89
N ALA A 317 9.13 -14.22 -12.50
CA ALA A 317 8.30 -15.28 -13.05
C ALA A 317 6.80 -15.04 -12.72
N PRO A 318 5.87 -15.47 -13.60
CA PRO A 318 4.43 -15.20 -13.44
C PRO A 318 3.94 -15.59 -12.04
N VAL A 319 2.89 -14.93 -11.54
CA VAL A 319 2.33 -15.22 -10.19
C VAL A 319 2.07 -16.73 -9.96
N GLU A 320 1.76 -17.47 -11.02
CA GLU A 320 1.59 -18.94 -11.00
C GLU A 320 2.84 -19.72 -10.54
N SER A 321 4.04 -19.15 -10.67
CA SER A 321 5.31 -19.76 -10.24
C SER A 321 5.73 -19.39 -8.82
N VAL A 322 4.94 -18.61 -8.07
CA VAL A 322 5.21 -18.39 -6.64
C VAL A 322 5.17 -19.76 -5.96
N PRO A 323 6.29 -20.25 -5.36
CA PRO A 323 6.38 -21.61 -4.89
C PRO A 323 5.23 -21.93 -3.94
N GLN A 324 4.46 -22.96 -4.28
CA GLN A 324 3.41 -23.48 -3.43
C GLN A 324 4.02 -24.21 -2.22
N ARG A 325 4.78 -23.53 -1.36
CA ARG A 325 5.29 -24.15 -0.13
C ARG A 325 4.09 -24.62 0.68
N ARG A 326 3.95 -25.94 0.77
CA ARG A 326 3.04 -26.58 1.73
C ARG A 326 3.42 -26.03 3.11
N PRO A 327 2.45 -25.68 3.98
CA PRO A 327 2.78 -25.34 5.35
C PRO A 327 3.64 -26.47 5.90
N ALA A 328 4.85 -26.13 6.36
CA ALA A 328 5.73 -27.09 7.01
C ALA A 328 4.88 -27.82 8.05
N ALA A 329 4.84 -29.15 7.95
CA ALA A 329 4.15 -30.00 8.90
C ALA A 329 4.73 -29.68 10.28
N ARG A 330 4.06 -28.78 11.01
CA ARG A 330 4.47 -28.40 12.34
C ARG A 330 4.38 -29.69 13.16
N ASP A 331 5.54 -30.13 13.62
CA ASP A 331 5.77 -31.38 14.34
C ASP A 331 4.54 -31.81 15.17
N ARG A 332 3.85 -32.85 14.68
CA ARG A 332 2.86 -33.59 15.47
C ARG A 332 3.50 -34.38 16.63
N ARG A 333 4.80 -34.20 16.89
CA ARG A 333 5.52 -34.83 18.01
C ARG A 333 5.34 -34.15 19.37
N ALA A 334 4.70 -32.97 19.45
CA ALA A 334 4.44 -32.32 20.74
C ALA A 334 3.08 -32.65 21.40
N ARG A 335 2.20 -33.45 20.76
CA ARG A 335 0.93 -33.91 21.37
C ARG A 335 0.90 -35.38 21.79
N ALA A 336 2.01 -36.10 21.62
CA ALA A 336 2.14 -37.48 22.12
C ALA A 336 2.65 -37.56 23.58
N ALA A 337 2.98 -36.42 24.22
CA ALA A 337 3.57 -36.39 25.56
C ALA A 337 2.57 -36.14 26.71
N THR A 338 1.27 -35.97 26.44
CA THR A 338 0.25 -35.72 27.49
C THR A 338 -0.88 -36.75 27.54
N GLY A 339 -0.69 -37.91 26.91
CA GLY A 339 -1.65 -39.02 26.93
C GLY A 339 -1.21 -40.20 27.80
N ARG A 340 -0.97 -39.99 29.11
CA ARG A 340 -0.96 -41.11 30.07
C ARG A 340 -2.33 -41.19 30.74
N ALA A 341 -3.16 -42.07 30.22
CA ALA A 341 -4.43 -42.46 30.77
C ALA A 341 -4.26 -43.03 32.19
N ARG A 342 -5.07 -42.54 33.14
CA ARG A 342 -5.36 -43.25 34.39
C ARG A 342 -6.38 -44.34 34.08
N ALA A 343 -6.03 -45.58 34.41
CA ALA A 343 -6.89 -46.75 34.33
C ALA A 343 -8.03 -46.68 35.37
N PRO A 344 -9.23 -47.21 35.08
CA PRO A 344 -10.22 -47.51 36.09
C PRO A 344 -9.99 -48.92 36.65
N SER A 345 -9.90 -49.05 37.97
CA SER A 345 -9.87 -50.32 38.69
C SER A 345 -11.25 -51.00 38.62
N ARG A 346 -11.26 -52.31 38.38
CA ARG A 346 -12.42 -53.19 38.54
C ARG A 346 -12.02 -54.44 39.33
N HIS A 347 -13.04 -54.99 39.98
CA HIS A 347 -13.16 -56.29 40.68
C HIS A 347 -12.85 -56.26 42.18
N ALA A 348 -13.62 -56.89 43.07
CA ALA A 348 -14.79 -57.78 42.98
C ALA A 348 -15.61 -57.58 44.29
N GLY A 349 -16.90 -57.86 44.39
CA GLY A 349 -17.49 -59.20 44.36
C GLY A 349 -18.85 -59.18 45.06
N HIS A 350 -19.78 -59.97 44.54
CA HIS A 350 -21.04 -60.37 45.19
C HIS A 350 -20.77 -61.68 45.98
N PRO A 351 -21.56 -62.07 47.00
CA PRO A 351 -22.95 -62.49 46.76
C PRO A 351 -23.99 -62.27 47.89
N ALA A 352 -25.26 -62.26 47.46
CA ALA A 352 -26.50 -62.83 48.03
C ALA A 352 -26.79 -62.77 49.56
N ARG A 353 -28.00 -62.27 49.92
CA ARG A 353 -29.05 -63.06 50.62
C ARG A 353 -30.39 -62.30 50.81
N SER A 354 -31.46 -62.99 50.44
CA SER A 354 -32.83 -63.08 51.02
C SER A 354 -33.64 -61.84 51.45
N SER A 355 -34.85 -61.77 50.89
CA SER A 355 -36.09 -61.07 51.33
C SER A 355 -36.61 -61.55 52.71
N PRO A 356 -37.75 -61.09 53.28
CA PRO A 356 -38.99 -60.59 52.65
C PRO A 356 -39.05 -59.08 52.43
#